data_AF-K1TIL8-F1
#
_entry.id   AF-K1TIL8-F1
#
_cell.length_a   1.000
_cell.length_b   1.000
_cell.length_c   1.000
_cell.angle_alpha   90.00
_cell.angle_beta   90.00
_cell.angle_gamma   90.00
#
_symmetry.space_group_name_H-M   'P 1'
#
loop_
_entity.id
_entity.type
_entity.pdbx_description
1 polymer ?
#
loop_
_entity_poly.entity_id
_entity_poly.type
_entity_poly.pdbx_seq_one_letter_code
_entity_poly.pdbx_strand_id
1 'polypeptide(L)'
;MNRDSGRQSAIILAVIGILPVVWLGLLIAPSVKGGLPEILPSLLTVFNDPFHIELCGDSLKTVLVLLLLYGMGIGIYLSTRRNYRRREEHGSAKWGSAKAIDKKYRQSPPSENKLMTQNVRIGLNAKKHRRNLNTLVCGGSGAGKTRFYCKPNLMQTSNSSQVILDPKGEILRDVGNLLEKAGY
;
A
#
# COMPACT_ATOMS: atom_id res chain seq x y z
N MET A 1 -9.39 -10.66 9.50
CA MET A 1 -8.21 -10.13 10.21
C MET A 1 -7.72 -8.86 9.51
N ASN A 2 -7.92 -7.68 10.12
CA ASN A 2 -7.62 -6.38 9.50
C ASN A 2 -6.09 -6.16 9.42
N ARG A 3 -5.52 -6.06 8.22
CA ARG A 3 -4.06 -5.89 8.05
C ARG A 3 -3.54 -4.58 8.64
N ASP A 4 -4.39 -3.55 8.68
CA ASP A 4 -4.06 -2.28 9.30
C ASP A 4 -3.81 -2.44 10.81
N SER A 5 -4.54 -3.34 11.48
CA SER A 5 -4.29 -3.63 12.90
C SER A 5 -2.94 -4.32 13.10
N GLY A 6 -2.54 -5.25 12.23
CA GLY A 6 -1.25 -5.95 12.34
C GLY A 6 -0.04 -5.04 12.14
N ARG A 7 -0.11 -4.08 11.20
CA ARG A 7 0.96 -3.08 11.02
C ARG A 7 1.00 -2.08 12.17
N GLN A 8 -0.16 -1.63 12.64
CA GLN A 8 -0.24 -0.77 13.82
C GLN A 8 0.32 -1.45 15.07
N SER A 9 -0.06 -2.70 15.34
CA SER A 9 0.50 -3.48 16.46
C SER A 9 2.02 -3.63 16.36
N ALA A 10 2.56 -3.89 15.16
CA ALA A 10 4.01 -3.99 14.97
C ALA A 10 4.73 -2.65 15.24
N ILE A 11 4.14 -1.52 14.86
CA ILE A 11 4.69 -0.19 15.14
C ILE A 11 4.62 0.12 16.64
N ILE A 12 3.49 -0.20 17.28
CA ILE A 12 3.31 0.00 18.73
C ILE A 12 4.35 -0.81 19.52
N LEU A 13 4.55 -2.08 19.17
CA LEU A 13 5.57 -2.93 19.80
C LEU A 13 6.99 -2.41 19.56
N ALA A 14 7.28 -1.88 18.37
CA ALA A 14 8.58 -1.27 18.07
C ALA A 14 8.84 0.00 18.91
N VAL A 15 7.82 0.81 19.17
CA VAL A 15 7.94 2.00 20.02
C VAL A 15 8.12 1.60 21.49
N ILE A 16 7.35 0.63 21.98
CA ILE A 16 7.50 0.12 23.35
C ILE A 16 8.90 -0.46 23.57
N GLY A 17 9.46 -1.15 22.58
CA GLY A 17 10.79 -1.74 22.65
C GLY A 17 11.95 -0.73 22.70
N ILE A 18 11.70 0.57 22.51
CA ILE A 18 12.71 1.62 22.75
C ILE A 18 13.09 1.67 24.24
N LEU A 19 12.11 1.50 25.14
CA LEU A 19 12.32 1.57 26.59
C LEU A 19 13.38 0.56 27.11
N PRO A 20 13.27 -0.76 26.81
CA PRO A 20 14.28 -1.72 27.24
C PRO A 20 15.63 -1.50 26.54
N VAL A 21 15.66 -0.97 25.32
CA VAL A 21 16.93 -0.67 24.61
C VAL A 21 17.68 0.47 25.27
N VAL A 22 16.98 1.54 25.68
CA VAL A 22 17.58 2.65 26.43
C VAL A 22 18.06 2.16 27.80
N TRP A 23 17.23 1.41 28.52
CA TRP A 23 17.58 0.84 29.83
C TRP A 23 18.86 -0.03 29.76
N LEU A 24 18.91 -0.95 28.80
CA LEU A 24 20.07 -1.82 28.59
C LEU A 24 21.31 -1.04 28.17
N GLY A 25 21.16 0.00 27.35
CA GLY A 25 22.27 0.87 26.95
C GLY A 25 22.87 1.68 28.10
N LEU A 26 22.06 2.06 29.09
CA LEU A 26 22.52 2.75 30.29
C LEU A 26 23.27 1.83 31.25
N LEU A 27 22.83 0.58 31.40
CA LEU A 27 23.48 -0.37 32.31
C LEU A 27 24.80 -0.93 31.75
N ILE A 28 24.92 -1.06 30.43
CA ILE A 28 26.15 -1.55 29.78
C ILE A 28 27.17 -0.42 29.59
N ALA A 29 26.73 0.84 29.64
CA ALA A 29 27.58 2.01 29.38
C ALA A 29 28.92 2.03 30.13
N PRO A 30 28.99 1.67 31.44
CA PRO A 30 30.26 1.65 32.18
C PRO A 30 31.26 0.63 31.64
N SER A 31 30.77 -0.52 31.13
CA SER A 31 31.58 -1.65 30.66
C SER A 31 32.01 -1.54 29.20
N VAL A 32 31.60 -0.49 28.48
CA VAL A 32 31.97 -0.30 27.07
C VAL A 32 33.45 0.06 26.89
N LYS A 33 34.10 0.62 27.92
CA LYS A 33 35.52 1.00 27.85
C LYS A 33 36.47 -0.20 27.76
N GLY A 34 36.17 -1.35 28.37
CA GLY A 34 36.98 -2.56 28.25
C GLY A 34 36.56 -3.50 27.11
N GLY A 35 35.62 -3.08 26.26
CA GLY A 35 35.21 -3.82 25.06
C GLY A 35 34.41 -5.09 25.34
N LEU A 36 34.32 -5.97 24.33
CA LEU A 36 33.50 -7.20 24.35
C LEU A 36 33.71 -8.10 25.59
N PRO A 37 34.95 -8.30 26.11
CA PRO A 37 35.18 -9.14 27.28
C PRO A 37 34.55 -8.61 28.59
N GLU A 38 34.34 -7.29 28.71
CA GLU A 38 33.68 -6.68 29.87
C GLU A 38 32.17 -6.48 29.65
N ILE A 39 31.74 -6.29 28.41
CA ILE A 39 30.33 -6.18 28.03
C ILE A 39 29.58 -7.50 28.28
N LEU A 40 30.22 -8.65 28.03
CA LEU A 40 29.59 -9.95 28.16
C LEU A 40 29.21 -10.30 29.62
N PRO A 41 30.10 -10.20 30.62
CA PRO A 41 29.74 -10.43 32.02
C PRO A 41 28.79 -9.36 32.57
N SER A 42 28.95 -8.08 32.18
CA SER A 42 28.04 -7.01 32.61
C SER A 42 26.61 -7.23 32.12
N LEU A 43 26.43 -7.70 30.88
CA LEU A 43 25.11 -8.09 30.35
C LEU A 43 24.44 -9.20 31.19
N LEU A 44 25.23 -10.12 31.75
CA LEU A 44 24.71 -11.21 32.58
C LEU A 44 24.39 -10.74 34.00
N THR A 45 25.10 -9.74 34.52
CA THR A 45 24.86 -9.18 35.87
C THR A 45 23.79 -8.09 35.89
N VAL A 46 23.47 -7.48 34.74
CA VAL A 46 22.37 -6.51 34.54
C VAL A 46 21.02 -7.01 35.09
N PHE A 47 20.77 -8.31 35.05
CA PHE A 47 19.54 -8.90 35.59
C PHE A 47 19.54 -9.07 37.11
N ASN A 48 20.72 -9.09 37.74
CA ASN A 48 20.84 -9.20 39.19
C ASN A 48 20.65 -7.83 39.86
N ASP A 49 21.12 -6.74 39.23
CA ASP A 49 21.00 -5.36 39.73
C ASP A 49 20.39 -4.41 38.68
N PRO A 50 19.07 -4.49 38.41
CA PRO A 50 18.43 -3.80 37.29
C PRO A 50 18.29 -2.27 37.45
N PHE A 51 18.56 -1.73 38.64
CA PHE A 51 18.38 -0.30 38.96
C PHE A 51 19.70 0.45 39.20
N HIS A 52 20.85 -0.22 39.08
CA HIS A 52 22.16 0.41 39.29
C HIS A 52 22.65 1.12 38.03
N ILE A 53 22.16 2.34 37.80
CA ILE A 53 22.49 3.14 36.62
C ILE A 53 23.60 4.14 36.96
N GLU A 54 24.80 3.92 36.41
CA GLU A 54 25.91 4.86 36.49
C GLU A 54 26.01 5.71 35.23
N LEU A 55 25.72 7.00 35.35
CA LEU A 55 25.84 7.94 34.24
C LEU A 55 27.33 8.27 34.01
N CYS A 56 27.89 7.68 32.95
CA CYS A 56 29.26 7.92 32.52
C CYS A 56 29.30 8.74 31.21
N GLY A 57 30.45 9.33 30.88
CA GLY A 57 30.60 10.15 29.67
C GLY A 57 30.32 9.41 28.36
N ASP A 58 30.35 8.07 28.37
CA ASP A 58 30.04 7.24 27.20
C ASP A 58 28.59 6.74 27.17
N SER A 59 27.79 6.96 28.22
CA SER A 59 26.38 6.52 28.29
C SER A 59 25.51 7.05 27.16
N LEU A 60 25.73 8.30 26.74
CA LEU A 60 24.98 8.88 25.63
C LEU A 60 25.35 8.22 24.30
N LYS A 61 26.63 7.90 24.09
CA LYS A 61 27.10 7.25 22.85
C LYS A 61 26.57 5.83 22.75
N THR A 62 26.61 5.07 23.85
CA THR A 62 26.17 3.67 23.88
C THR A 62 24.67 3.53 23.62
N VAL A 63 23.85 4.37 24.25
CA VAL A 63 22.41 4.42 24.00
C VAL A 63 22.10 4.78 22.55
N LEU A 64 22.77 5.79 21.98
CA LEU A 64 22.56 6.19 20.59
C LEU A 64 22.92 5.07 19.59
N VAL A 65 24.03 4.37 19.80
CA VAL A 65 24.45 3.25 18.94
C VAL A 65 23.44 2.12 19.00
N LEU A 66 22.98 1.74 20.20
CA LEU A 66 22.00 0.67 20.37
C LEU A 66 20.62 1.03 19.77
N LEU A 67 20.17 2.28 19.94
CA LEU A 67 18.94 2.77 19.31
C LEU A 67 19.03 2.74 17.78
N LEU A 68 20.19 3.11 17.23
CA LEU A 68 20.43 3.06 15.78
C LEU A 68 20.37 1.61 15.28
N LEU A 69 21.05 0.68 15.94
CA LEU A 69 21.02 -0.75 15.59
C LEU A 69 19.62 -1.34 15.69
N TYR A 70 18.88 -0.99 16.76
CA TYR A 70 17.49 -1.40 16.95
C TYR A 70 16.57 -0.87 15.85
N GLY A 71 16.70 0.42 15.52
CA GLY A 71 15.96 1.07 14.43
C GLY A 71 16.25 0.43 13.07
N MET A 72 17.52 0.13 12.77
CA MET A 72 17.92 -0.59 11.56
C MET A 72 17.31 -2.00 11.52
N GLY A 73 17.36 -2.76 12.62
CA GLY A 73 16.78 -4.09 12.71
C GLY A 73 15.27 -4.12 12.45
N ILE A 74 14.53 -3.18 13.07
CA ILE A 74 13.10 -3.00 12.80
C ILE A 74 12.86 -2.58 11.34
N GLY A 75 13.66 -1.67 10.80
CA GLY A 75 13.56 -1.23 9.40
C GLY A 75 13.72 -2.39 8.42
N ILE A 76 14.68 -3.28 8.65
CA ILE A 76 14.88 -4.50 7.86
C ILE A 76 13.69 -5.46 8.04
N TYR A 77 13.23 -5.66 9.27
CA TYR A 77 12.09 -6.53 9.55
C TYR A 77 10.80 -6.07 8.86
N LEU A 78 10.50 -4.77 8.91
CA LEU A 78 9.32 -4.19 8.30
C LEU A 78 9.43 -4.16 6.76
N SER A 79 10.63 -3.94 6.21
CA SER A 79 10.84 -3.93 4.75
C SER A 79 10.82 -5.34 4.13
N THR A 80 11.26 -6.36 4.88
CA THR A 80 11.29 -7.76 4.43
C THR A 80 9.91 -8.43 4.44
N ARG A 81 8.92 -7.83 5.10
CA ARG A 81 7.54 -8.31 5.13
C ARG A 81 6.89 -8.20 3.74
N ARG A 82 7.07 -9.24 2.92
CA ARG A 82 6.35 -9.40 1.67
C ARG A 82 4.90 -9.80 1.92
N ASN A 83 4.02 -9.35 1.03
CA ASN A 83 2.61 -9.69 1.06
C ASN A 83 2.38 -11.12 0.54
N TYR A 84 2.70 -12.12 1.37
CA TYR A 84 2.38 -13.52 1.08
C TYR A 84 0.92 -13.83 1.41
N ARG A 85 0.29 -14.64 0.54
CA ARG A 85 -1.06 -15.21 0.74
C ARG A 85 -0.90 -16.71 0.93
N ARG A 86 -0.50 -17.11 2.14
CA ARG A 86 -0.28 -18.53 2.46
C ARG A 86 -1.63 -19.23 2.53
N ARG A 87 -1.74 -20.39 1.87
CA ARG A 87 -2.96 -21.23 1.81
C ARG A 87 -4.14 -20.61 1.04
N GLU A 88 -3.91 -19.56 0.25
CA GLU A 88 -4.91 -19.08 -0.72
C GLU A 88 -4.50 -19.55 -2.11
N GLU A 89 -5.47 -19.99 -2.92
CA GLU A 89 -5.24 -20.37 -4.31
C GLU A 89 -4.76 -19.15 -5.10
N HIS A 90 -3.87 -19.40 -6.08
CA HIS A 90 -3.43 -18.37 -6.99
C HIS A 90 -4.65 -17.77 -7.73
N GLY A 91 -4.81 -16.45 -7.66
CA GLY A 91 -5.97 -15.76 -8.26
C GLY A 91 -7.11 -15.46 -7.28
N SER A 92 -7.01 -15.89 -6.01
CA SER A 92 -7.98 -15.55 -4.96
C SER A 92 -8.23 -14.04 -4.88
N ALA A 93 -9.50 -13.64 -4.94
CA ALA A 93 -9.91 -12.24 -4.87
C ALA A 93 -10.11 -11.78 -3.42
N LYS A 94 -10.06 -10.47 -3.19
CA LYS A 94 -10.47 -9.86 -1.92
C LYS A 94 -11.33 -8.64 -2.23
N TRP A 95 -12.40 -8.47 -1.47
CA TRP A 95 -13.17 -7.23 -1.46
C TRP A 95 -12.28 -6.05 -1.05
N GLY A 96 -12.22 -5.04 -1.91
CA GLY A 96 -11.49 -3.80 -1.66
C GLY A 96 -12.45 -2.63 -1.57
N SER A 97 -12.04 -1.56 -0.90
CA SER A 97 -12.81 -0.32 -0.88
C SER A 97 -12.73 0.37 -2.25
N ALA A 98 -13.88 0.82 -2.76
CA ALA A 98 -13.95 1.48 -4.07
C ALA A 98 -12.97 2.65 -4.18
N LYS A 99 -12.85 3.47 -3.12
CA LYS A 99 -11.92 4.61 -3.04
C LYS A 99 -10.45 4.19 -3.17
N ALA A 100 -10.04 3.09 -2.55
CA ALA A 100 -8.67 2.61 -2.65
C ALA A 100 -8.37 2.03 -4.04
N ILE A 101 -9.34 1.34 -4.63
CA ILE A 101 -9.25 0.79 -5.98
C ILE A 101 -9.17 1.94 -7.00
N ASP A 102 -10.06 2.94 -6.93
CA ASP A 102 -10.04 4.11 -7.81
C ASP A 102 -8.70 4.85 -7.70
N LYS A 103 -8.22 5.16 -6.48
CA LYS A 103 -6.94 5.85 -6.29
C LYS A 103 -5.76 5.10 -6.93
N LYS A 104 -5.80 3.77 -6.92
CA LYS A 104 -4.74 2.93 -7.47
C LYS A 104 -4.76 2.89 -9.00
N TYR A 105 -5.93 2.86 -9.62
CA TYR A 105 -6.07 2.61 -11.06
C TYR A 105 -6.40 3.84 -11.90
N ARG A 106 -6.87 4.92 -11.27
CA ARG A 106 -7.16 6.17 -11.97
C ARG A 106 -5.89 6.84 -12.50
N GLN A 107 -6.06 7.59 -13.57
CA GLN A 107 -5.06 8.40 -14.24
C GLN A 107 -5.49 9.87 -14.25
N SER A 108 -4.51 10.75 -14.33
CA SER A 108 -4.69 12.17 -14.59
C SER A 108 -4.09 12.45 -15.98
N PRO A 109 -4.78 13.16 -16.88
CA PRO A 109 -6.08 13.84 -16.69
C PRO A 109 -7.29 12.88 -16.60
N PRO A 110 -8.46 13.34 -16.11
CA PRO A 110 -9.66 12.51 -15.98
C PRO A 110 -10.16 11.95 -17.31
N SER A 111 -9.92 12.64 -18.43
CA SER A 111 -10.21 12.18 -19.79
C SER A 111 -9.61 10.81 -20.03
N GLU A 112 -8.34 10.57 -19.71
CA GLU A 112 -7.59 9.32 -19.97
C GLU A 112 -7.99 8.11 -19.11
N ASN A 113 -9.26 8.03 -18.71
CA ASN A 113 -9.81 6.93 -17.94
C ASN A 113 -11.06 6.36 -18.61
N LYS A 114 -11.16 5.04 -18.57
CA LYS A 114 -12.39 4.30 -18.82
C LYS A 114 -13.22 4.22 -17.54
N LEU A 115 -14.49 4.60 -17.63
CA LEU A 115 -15.44 4.53 -16.53
C LEU A 115 -15.95 3.10 -16.36
N MET A 116 -15.75 2.53 -15.16
CA MET A 116 -16.15 1.15 -14.86
C MET A 116 -17.42 1.12 -14.00
N THR A 117 -17.47 1.95 -12.96
CA THR A 117 -18.63 2.14 -12.08
C THR A 117 -18.74 3.61 -11.68
N GLN A 118 -19.77 3.98 -10.90
CA GLN A 118 -19.91 5.33 -10.36
C GLN A 118 -18.67 5.80 -9.55
N ASN A 119 -17.95 4.86 -8.91
CA ASN A 119 -16.87 5.17 -7.97
C ASN A 119 -15.49 4.68 -8.42
N VAL A 120 -15.39 3.99 -9.57
CA VAL A 120 -14.14 3.38 -10.03
C VAL A 120 -13.94 3.64 -11.52
N ARG A 121 -12.75 4.14 -11.85
CA ARG A 121 -12.24 4.26 -13.22
C ARG A 121 -10.88 3.58 -13.36
N ILE A 122 -10.55 3.21 -14.59
CA ILE A 122 -9.25 2.63 -14.94
C ILE A 122 -8.57 3.48 -16.02
N GLY A 123 -7.32 3.86 -15.78
CA GLY A 123 -6.54 4.62 -16.75
C GLY A 123 -6.33 3.87 -18.06
N LEU A 124 -6.15 4.58 -19.17
CA LEU A 124 -5.91 3.97 -20.49
C LEU A 124 -4.45 3.51 -20.67
N ASN A 125 -3.52 3.95 -19.79
CA ASN A 125 -2.14 3.49 -19.84
C ASN A 125 -1.96 2.15 -19.10
N ALA A 126 -2.11 1.07 -19.85
CA ALA A 126 -1.95 -0.29 -19.35
C ALA A 126 -0.58 -0.59 -18.71
N LYS A 127 0.49 0.10 -19.13
CA LYS A 127 1.84 -0.09 -18.58
C LYS A 127 1.94 0.40 -17.14
N LYS A 128 1.24 1.49 -16.81
CA LYS A 128 1.28 2.10 -15.46
C LYS A 128 0.70 1.17 -14.40
N HIS A 129 -0.47 0.59 -14.66
CA HIS A 129 -1.15 -0.28 -13.69
C HIS A 129 -0.95 -1.78 -13.95
N ARG A 130 -0.28 -2.16 -15.05
CA ARG A 130 -0.01 -3.55 -15.47
C ARG A 130 -1.27 -4.41 -15.45
N ARG A 131 -2.35 -3.90 -16.07
CA ARG A 131 -3.62 -4.64 -16.22
C ARG A 131 -4.13 -4.55 -17.65
N ASN A 132 -4.82 -5.60 -18.06
CA ASN A 132 -5.60 -5.61 -19.28
C ASN A 132 -6.79 -4.65 -19.13
N LEU A 133 -7.10 -3.93 -20.21
CA LEU A 133 -8.20 -2.96 -20.30
C LEU A 133 -9.44 -3.54 -20.99
N ASN A 134 -9.34 -4.75 -21.53
CA ASN A 134 -10.48 -5.49 -22.05
C ASN A 134 -11.49 -5.70 -20.91
N THR A 135 -12.74 -5.32 -21.17
CA THR A 135 -13.79 -5.32 -20.16
C THR A 135 -14.96 -6.12 -20.68
N LEU A 136 -15.36 -7.15 -19.93
CA LEU A 136 -16.55 -7.93 -20.18
C LEU A 136 -17.67 -7.40 -19.28
N VAL A 137 -18.77 -6.96 -19.88
CA VAL A 137 -19.95 -6.46 -19.16
C VAL A 137 -21.07 -7.49 -19.27
N CYS A 138 -21.29 -8.24 -18.20
CA CYS A 138 -22.37 -9.23 -18.12
C CYS A 138 -23.59 -8.63 -17.43
N GLY A 139 -24.78 -8.92 -17.95
CA GLY A 139 -26.05 -8.52 -17.33
C GLY A 139 -27.23 -8.97 -18.17
N GLY A 140 -28.38 -9.18 -17.53
CA GLY A 140 -29.62 -9.59 -18.20
C GLY A 140 -30.13 -8.58 -19.24
N SER A 141 -31.20 -8.95 -19.94
CA SER A 141 -31.94 -7.99 -20.76
C SER A 141 -32.49 -6.87 -19.87
N GLY A 142 -32.46 -5.61 -20.34
CA GLY A 142 -32.92 -4.46 -19.55
C GLY A 142 -31.98 -4.01 -18.42
N ALA A 143 -30.88 -4.71 -18.12
CA ALA A 143 -29.93 -4.33 -17.06
C ALA A 143 -29.17 -3.01 -17.31
N GLY A 144 -29.43 -2.33 -18.44
CA GLY A 144 -28.86 -1.02 -18.74
C GLY A 144 -27.40 -1.02 -19.16
N LYS A 145 -26.84 -2.16 -19.64
CA LYS A 145 -25.45 -2.27 -20.13
C LYS A 145 -25.08 -1.12 -21.09
N THR A 146 -25.93 -0.87 -22.08
CA THR A 146 -25.73 0.22 -23.05
C THR A 146 -25.81 1.60 -22.41
N ARG A 147 -26.78 1.82 -21.50
CA ARG A 147 -27.02 3.13 -20.87
C ARG A 147 -25.97 3.49 -19.83
N PHE A 148 -25.55 2.55 -19.00
CA PHE A 148 -24.69 2.81 -17.84
C PHE A 148 -23.20 2.58 -18.11
N TYR A 149 -22.85 1.74 -19.08
CA TYR A 149 -21.46 1.48 -19.42
C TYR A 149 -21.07 2.04 -20.79
N CYS A 150 -21.78 1.68 -21.86
CA CYS A 150 -21.37 2.09 -23.21
C CYS A 150 -21.48 3.61 -23.39
N LYS A 151 -22.69 4.19 -23.24
CA LYS A 151 -22.92 5.62 -23.50
C LYS A 151 -22.00 6.56 -22.72
N PRO A 152 -21.79 6.39 -21.39
CA PRO A 152 -20.90 7.29 -20.65
C PRO A 152 -19.46 7.24 -21.13
N ASN A 153 -18.95 6.06 -21.51
CA ASN A 153 -17.59 5.93 -22.05
C ASN A 153 -17.47 6.56 -23.46
N LEU A 154 -18.50 6.48 -24.29
CA LEU A 154 -18.53 7.16 -25.60
C LEU A 154 -18.55 8.68 -25.44
N MET A 155 -19.37 9.18 -24.51
CA MET A 155 -19.53 10.60 -24.20
C MET A 155 -18.28 11.26 -23.62
N GLN A 156 -17.25 10.49 -23.24
CA GLN A 156 -15.97 11.08 -22.83
C GLN A 156 -15.21 11.69 -24.01
N THR A 157 -15.51 11.32 -25.27
CA THR A 157 -15.03 11.92 -26.54
C THR A 157 -13.53 12.22 -26.68
N SER A 158 -12.66 11.78 -25.76
CA SER A 158 -11.30 12.35 -25.63
C SER A 158 -10.16 11.35 -25.75
N ASN A 159 -10.43 10.11 -26.17
CA ASN A 159 -9.59 9.00 -25.69
C ASN A 159 -9.07 8.00 -26.71
N SER A 160 -9.73 7.85 -27.85
CA SER A 160 -9.30 6.95 -28.94
C SER A 160 -10.29 7.00 -30.09
N SER A 161 -9.88 6.50 -31.27
CA SER A 161 -10.80 6.03 -32.31
C SER A 161 -11.65 4.88 -31.77
N GLN A 162 -12.91 4.81 -32.19
CA GLN A 162 -13.88 3.85 -31.65
C GLN A 162 -14.63 3.19 -32.80
N VAL A 163 -14.78 1.87 -32.72
CA VAL A 163 -15.61 1.08 -33.63
C VAL A 163 -16.68 0.41 -32.79
N ILE A 164 -17.95 0.66 -33.14
CA ILE A 164 -19.10 0.26 -32.34
C ILE A 164 -20.03 -0.58 -33.22
N LEU A 165 -20.37 -1.78 -32.74
CA LEU A 165 -21.42 -2.59 -33.33
C LEU A 165 -22.74 -2.24 -32.65
N ASP A 166 -23.58 -1.46 -33.33
CA ASP A 166 -24.88 -1.01 -32.83
C ASP A 166 -26.03 -1.61 -33.64
N PRO A 167 -26.48 -2.83 -33.32
CA PRO A 167 -27.50 -3.54 -34.10
C PRO A 167 -28.87 -2.87 -34.09
N LYS A 168 -29.13 -1.94 -33.15
CA LYS A 168 -30.43 -1.24 -33.03
C LYS A 168 -30.36 0.24 -33.40
N GLY A 169 -29.17 0.79 -33.65
CA GLY A 169 -28.98 2.22 -33.90
C GLY A 169 -29.22 3.13 -32.69
N GLU A 170 -29.42 2.57 -31.49
CA GLU A 170 -29.73 3.36 -30.28
C GLU A 170 -28.54 4.20 -29.81
N ILE A 171 -27.32 3.73 -30.04
CA ILE A 171 -26.10 4.46 -29.68
C ILE A 171 -25.91 5.62 -30.65
N LEU A 172 -26.02 5.36 -31.96
CA LEU A 172 -25.87 6.40 -32.97
C LEU A 172 -26.91 7.51 -32.77
N ARG A 173 -28.17 7.15 -32.52
CA ARG A 173 -29.24 8.13 -32.30
C ARG A 173 -29.00 9.00 -31.07
N ASP A 174 -28.49 8.42 -29.98
CA ASP A 174 -28.39 9.11 -28.70
C ASP A 174 -27.06 9.88 -28.54
N VAL A 175 -25.98 9.44 -29.19
CA VAL A 175 -24.62 9.99 -28.98
C VAL A 175 -23.94 10.45 -30.28
N GLY A 176 -24.50 10.13 -31.45
CA GLY A 176 -23.89 10.44 -32.76
C GLY A 176 -23.62 11.92 -32.96
N ASN A 177 -24.60 12.78 -32.71
CA ASN A 177 -24.43 14.24 -32.82
C ASN A 177 -23.37 14.79 -31.85
N LEU A 178 -23.14 14.15 -30.70
CA LEU A 178 -22.08 14.54 -29.77
C LEU A 178 -20.71 14.16 -30.34
N LEU A 179 -20.60 12.96 -30.93
CA LEU A 179 -19.38 12.46 -31.54
C LEU A 179 -18.99 13.30 -32.77
N GLU A 180 -19.95 13.62 -33.64
CA GLU A 180 -19.75 14.48 -34.81
C GLU A 180 -19.22 15.86 -34.39
N LYS A 181 -19.83 16.49 -33.37
CA LYS A 181 -19.37 17.76 -32.81
C LYS A 181 -17.98 17.69 -32.17
N ALA A 182 -17.57 16.50 -31.70
CA ALA A 182 -16.25 16.26 -31.17
C ALA A 182 -15.21 15.88 -32.25
N GLY A 183 -15.62 15.82 -33.53
CA GLY A 183 -14.74 15.57 -34.68
C GLY A 183 -14.50 14.09 -34.99
N TYR A 184 -15.42 13.20 -34.59
CA TYR A 184 -15.41 11.77 -34.93
C TYR A 184 -16.21 11.43 -36.17
#